data_AF-A0A7H8S704-F1
#
_entry.id   AF-A0A7H8S704-F1
#
_cell.length_a   1.000
_cell.length_b   1.000
_cell.length_c   1.000
_cell.angle_alpha   90.00
_cell.angle_beta   90.00
_cell.angle_gamma   90.00
#
_symmetry.space_group_name_H-M   'P 1'
#
loop_
_entity.id
_entity.type
_entity.pdbx_description
1 polymer ?
#
loop_
_entity_poly.entity_id
_entity_poly.type
_entity_poly.pdbx_seq_one_letter_code
_entity_poly.pdbx_strand_id
1 'polypeptide(L)'
;MLEVVKWKDIYVNWKLIAGRLAPELLEPVHLEHIKFQYEDTNHSIYGYDWIYKDDYKERINEVTKNSFSFLFFGDSLNKGTLQTADYLIKAKDDSELLAAVWLYSFITDILNDLPENLRGNSFRWLRAVQHGILSKLKDKNMLWHHSMRRLLPEFYFSYVLDDLEIKGYDSIIELGVINAKLIKNHYVIVLYNSYREGK
;
A
#
# COMPACT_ATOMS: atom_id res chain seq x y z
N MET A 1 -25.71 -16.00 4.90
CA MET A 1 -25.33 -14.91 5.82
C MET A 1 -23.84 -14.67 5.62
N LEU A 2 -23.40 -13.44 5.34
CA LEU A 2 -21.96 -13.15 5.35
C LEU A 2 -21.49 -13.26 6.80
N GLU A 3 -20.43 -14.02 7.05
CA GLU A 3 -19.79 -14.04 8.37
C GLU A 3 -19.33 -12.62 8.70
N VAL A 4 -19.67 -12.15 9.89
CA VAL A 4 -19.30 -10.81 10.34
C VAL A 4 -17.98 -10.91 11.06
N VAL A 5 -16.89 -10.51 10.40
CA VAL A 5 -15.57 -10.40 11.02
C VAL A 5 -15.38 -8.97 11.51
N LYS A 6 -15.16 -8.78 12.81
CA LYS A 6 -15.01 -7.44 13.41
C LYS A 6 -13.56 -6.96 13.27
N TRP A 7 -13.38 -5.64 13.11
CA TRP A 7 -12.06 -5.01 13.06
C TRP A 7 -11.16 -5.41 14.24
N LYS A 8 -11.71 -5.44 15.46
CA LYS A 8 -10.94 -5.79 16.66
C LYS A 8 -10.28 -7.17 16.55
N ASP A 9 -11.00 -8.16 16.04
CA ASP A 9 -10.50 -9.53 15.90
C ASP A 9 -9.45 -9.60 14.79
N ILE A 10 -9.67 -8.89 13.68
CA ILE A 10 -8.70 -8.75 12.57
C ILE A 10 -7.39 -8.14 13.09
N TYR A 11 -7.47 -7.04 13.84
CA TYR A 11 -6.27 -6.35 14.31
C TYR A 11 -5.50 -7.15 15.36
N VAL A 12 -6.18 -7.82 16.28
CA VAL A 12 -5.52 -8.71 17.26
C VAL A 12 -4.71 -9.78 16.52
N ASN A 13 -5.30 -10.38 15.49
CA ASN A 13 -4.63 -11.41 14.71
C ASN A 13 -3.47 -10.84 13.87
N TRP A 14 -3.68 -9.70 13.20
CA TRP A 14 -2.60 -8.98 12.50
C TRP A 14 -1.42 -8.73 13.42
N LYS A 15 -1.67 -8.18 14.61
CA LYS A 15 -0.62 -7.84 15.58
C LYS A 15 0.15 -9.08 16.05
N LEU A 16 -0.53 -10.19 16.29
CA LEU A 16 0.11 -11.46 16.67
C LEU A 16 1.00 -12.01 15.55
N ILE A 17 0.46 -12.07 14.32
CA ILE A 17 1.20 -12.61 13.17
C ILE A 17 2.36 -11.69 12.79
N ALA A 18 2.12 -10.39 12.68
CA ALA A 18 3.16 -9.40 12.40
C ALA A 18 4.25 -9.40 13.47
N GLY A 19 3.89 -9.44 14.76
CA GLY A 19 4.87 -9.50 15.85
C GLY A 19 5.81 -10.71 15.76
N ARG A 20 5.36 -11.83 15.17
CA ARG A 20 6.16 -13.04 14.95
C ARG A 20 6.96 -13.02 13.63
N LEU A 21 6.32 -12.60 12.54
CA LEU A 21 6.87 -12.78 11.18
C LEU A 21 7.50 -11.50 10.60
N ALA A 22 7.04 -10.33 11.04
CA ALA A 22 7.34 -9.03 10.45
C ALA A 22 7.18 -7.89 11.50
N PRO A 23 7.95 -7.91 12.60
CA PRO A 23 7.80 -6.92 13.69
C PRO A 23 7.96 -5.48 13.20
N GLU A 24 8.72 -5.26 12.13
CA GLU A 24 8.88 -3.98 11.45
C GLU A 24 7.54 -3.38 10.97
N LEU A 25 6.50 -4.18 10.73
CA LEU A 25 5.17 -3.66 10.35
C LEU A 25 4.40 -3.02 11.50
N LEU A 26 4.88 -3.18 12.74
CA LEU A 26 4.31 -2.54 13.93
C LEU A 26 4.97 -1.19 14.24
N GLU A 27 6.05 -0.86 13.53
CA GLU A 27 6.77 0.39 13.64
C GLU A 27 6.21 1.45 12.69
N PRO A 28 6.40 2.75 12.99
CA PRO A 28 6.03 3.82 12.08
C PRO A 28 6.61 3.65 10.68
N VAL A 29 5.85 4.12 9.68
CA VAL A 29 6.29 4.10 8.28
C VAL A 29 7.38 5.15 8.08
N HIS A 30 8.49 4.74 7.48
CA HIS A 30 9.57 5.63 7.09
C HIS A 30 9.22 6.35 5.78
N LEU A 31 9.54 7.65 5.73
CA LEU A 31 9.35 8.51 4.56
C LEU A 31 10.65 9.27 4.30
N GLU A 32 11.11 9.23 3.06
CA GLU A 32 12.22 10.08 2.63
C GLU A 32 11.71 11.34 1.93
N HIS A 33 12.16 12.51 2.39
CA HIS A 33 11.75 13.79 1.82
C HIS A 33 12.82 14.30 0.86
N ILE A 34 12.50 14.28 -0.43
CA ILE A 34 13.40 14.69 -1.51
C ILE A 34 13.04 16.11 -1.92
N LYS A 35 13.90 17.05 -1.53
CA LYS A 35 13.80 18.46 -1.92
C LYS A 35 14.79 18.75 -3.03
N PHE A 36 14.34 19.41 -4.09
CA PHE A 36 15.18 19.75 -5.23
C PHE A 36 14.70 21.02 -5.92
N GLN A 37 15.62 21.68 -6.61
CA GLN A 37 15.30 22.87 -7.39
C GLN A 37 14.61 22.47 -8.70
N TYR A 38 13.53 23.17 -9.06
CA TYR A 38 12.84 22.99 -10.32
C TYR A 38 12.65 24.34 -11.01
N GLU A 39 13.15 24.45 -12.24
CA GLU A 39 13.28 25.73 -12.96
C GLU A 39 11.95 26.23 -13.58
N ASP A 40 10.91 25.40 -13.65
CA ASP A 40 9.60 25.82 -14.17
C ASP A 40 8.94 26.87 -13.27
N THR A 41 8.60 28.02 -13.86
CA THR A 41 8.03 29.18 -13.17
C THR A 41 6.53 29.05 -12.90
N ASN A 42 5.83 28.09 -13.50
CA ASN A 42 4.38 27.94 -13.41
C ASN A 42 3.96 26.68 -12.66
N HIS A 43 4.83 25.67 -12.58
CA HIS A 43 4.50 24.39 -11.95
C HIS A 43 5.41 24.07 -10.76
N SER A 44 5.00 23.08 -9.97
CA SER A 44 5.79 22.44 -8.93
C SER A 44 5.56 20.93 -9.00
N ILE A 45 6.56 20.17 -8.58
CA ILE A 45 6.49 18.71 -8.42
C ILE A 45 6.28 18.45 -6.93
N TYR A 46 5.11 17.92 -6.60
CA TYR A 46 4.76 17.51 -5.25
C TYR A 46 3.95 16.22 -5.28
N GLY A 47 4.40 15.23 -4.54
CA GLY A 47 3.68 13.96 -4.46
C GLY A 47 4.51 12.83 -3.88
N TYR A 48 3.81 11.77 -3.49
CA TYR A 48 4.45 10.54 -3.05
C TYR A 48 4.85 9.67 -4.24
N ASP A 49 5.81 8.78 -4.01
CA ASP A 49 6.21 7.72 -4.93
C ASP A 49 6.66 6.48 -4.14
N TRP A 50 6.58 5.31 -4.76
CA TRP A 50 7.19 4.08 -4.25
C TRP A 50 8.36 3.73 -5.15
N ILE A 51 9.57 3.76 -4.60
CA ILE A 51 10.77 3.44 -5.36
C ILE A 51 11.28 2.08 -4.92
N TYR A 52 11.52 1.19 -5.88
CA TYR A 52 12.24 -0.05 -5.61
C TYR A 52 13.66 0.31 -5.15
N LYS A 53 14.14 -0.29 -4.06
CA LYS A 53 15.36 0.16 -3.38
C LYS A 53 16.60 0.10 -4.28
N ASP A 54 16.66 -0.86 -5.20
CA ASP A 54 17.77 -0.99 -6.14
C ASP A 54 17.79 0.16 -7.17
N ASP A 55 16.62 0.72 -7.51
CA ASP A 55 16.47 1.81 -8.47
C ASP A 55 16.55 3.19 -7.81
N TYR A 56 16.62 3.25 -6.48
CA TYR A 56 16.50 4.49 -5.72
C TYR A 56 17.44 5.59 -6.21
N LYS A 57 18.74 5.28 -6.35
CA LYS A 57 19.74 6.29 -6.74
C LYS A 57 19.49 6.84 -8.14
N GLU A 58 19.13 5.96 -9.07
CA GLU A 58 18.84 6.34 -10.45
C GLU A 58 17.60 7.23 -10.51
N ARG A 59 16.52 6.81 -9.82
CA ARG A 59 15.26 7.55 -9.75
C ARG A 59 15.41 8.94 -9.14
N ILE A 60 16.15 9.06 -8.04
CA ILE A 60 16.44 10.36 -7.42
C ILE A 60 17.32 11.23 -8.33
N ASN A 61 18.30 10.65 -9.02
CA ASN A 61 19.12 11.40 -9.96
C ASN A 61 18.29 11.90 -11.16
N GLU A 62 17.36 11.10 -11.67
CA GLU A 62 16.45 11.47 -12.76
C GLU A 62 15.56 12.65 -12.36
N VAL A 63 14.85 12.57 -11.23
CA VAL A 63 13.94 13.64 -10.78
C VAL A 63 14.68 14.94 -10.45
N THR A 64 15.89 14.86 -9.90
CA THR A 64 16.63 16.05 -9.43
C THR A 64 17.49 16.73 -10.49
N LYS A 65 17.99 15.99 -11.50
CA LYS A 65 18.83 16.55 -12.56
C LYS A 65 18.14 16.66 -13.92
N ASN A 66 17.08 15.87 -14.14
CA ASN A 66 16.35 15.85 -15.40
C ASN A 66 14.83 15.81 -15.13
N SER A 67 14.35 16.76 -14.32
CA SER A 67 12.95 16.82 -13.86
C SER A 67 11.94 16.86 -15.00
N PHE A 68 12.30 17.47 -16.14
CA PHE A 68 11.46 17.44 -17.34
C PHE A 68 11.29 15.99 -17.85
N SER A 69 12.38 15.26 -18.05
CA SER A 69 12.30 13.86 -18.50
C SER A 69 11.51 13.00 -17.51
N PHE A 70 11.76 13.17 -16.21
CA PHE A 70 11.04 12.45 -15.16
C PHE A 70 9.52 12.64 -15.26
N LEU A 71 9.04 13.87 -15.49
CA LEU A 71 7.60 14.15 -15.57
C LEU A 71 6.93 13.59 -16.82
N PHE A 72 7.62 13.61 -17.96
CA PHE A 72 7.03 13.26 -19.25
C PHE A 72 7.27 11.79 -19.65
N PHE A 73 8.36 11.18 -19.17
CA PHE A 73 8.80 9.85 -19.61
C PHE A 73 9.12 8.90 -18.45
N GLY A 74 9.17 9.40 -17.21
CA GLY A 74 9.42 8.55 -16.05
C GLY A 74 8.25 7.60 -15.80
N ASP A 75 8.58 6.40 -15.30
CA ASP A 75 7.56 5.44 -14.91
C ASP A 75 6.62 6.05 -13.87
N SER A 76 5.32 5.92 -14.08
CA SER A 76 4.30 6.45 -13.19
C SER A 76 3.53 5.31 -12.55
N LEU A 77 3.50 5.29 -11.22
CA LEU A 77 2.64 4.38 -10.48
C LEU A 77 1.18 4.78 -10.66
N ASN A 78 0.31 3.78 -10.62
CA ASN A 78 -1.12 4.01 -10.66
C ASN A 78 -1.58 4.85 -9.44
N LYS A 79 -2.67 5.62 -9.61
CA LYS A 79 -3.19 6.54 -8.57
C LYS A 79 -3.54 5.84 -7.25
N GLY A 80 -4.01 4.60 -7.30
CA GLY A 80 -4.36 3.85 -6.09
C GLY A 80 -3.14 3.53 -5.24
N THR A 81 -2.04 3.17 -5.88
CA THR A 81 -0.75 2.89 -5.24
C THR A 81 -0.14 4.13 -4.58
N LEU A 82 -0.20 5.28 -5.27
CA LEU A 82 0.23 6.56 -4.72
C LEU A 82 -0.65 7.00 -3.53
N GLN A 83 -1.96 6.78 -3.61
CA GLN A 83 -2.88 7.06 -2.50
C GLN A 83 -2.63 6.16 -1.30
N THR A 84 -2.24 4.89 -1.51
CA THR A 84 -1.84 4.00 -0.42
C THR A 84 -0.60 4.52 0.31
N ALA A 85 0.40 5.05 -0.40
CA ALA A 85 1.55 5.70 0.24
C ALA A 85 1.09 6.87 1.14
N ASP A 86 0.27 7.78 0.61
CA ASP A 86 -0.28 8.89 1.38
C ASP A 86 -1.01 8.41 2.65
N TYR A 87 -1.83 7.37 2.55
CA TYR A 87 -2.54 6.81 3.71
C TYR A 87 -1.64 6.16 4.74
N LEU A 88 -0.60 5.45 4.31
CA LEU A 88 0.42 4.91 5.21
C LEU A 88 1.16 6.03 5.95
N ILE A 89 1.50 7.12 5.28
CA ILE A 89 2.14 8.29 5.92
C ILE A 89 1.19 9.00 6.89
N LYS A 90 -0.08 9.18 6.52
CA LYS A 90 -1.12 9.75 7.42
C LYS A 90 -1.37 8.88 8.65
N ALA A 91 -1.22 7.57 8.51
CA ALA A 91 -1.40 6.59 9.57
C ALA A 91 -0.10 6.28 10.34
N LYS A 92 1.03 6.92 10.05
CA LYS A 92 2.36 6.51 10.53
C LYS A 92 2.47 6.27 12.05
N ASP A 93 1.71 7.00 12.87
CA ASP A 93 1.75 6.90 14.34
C ASP A 93 0.58 6.08 14.91
N ASP A 94 -0.30 5.54 14.06
CA ASP A 94 -1.46 4.71 14.43
C ASP A 94 -1.31 3.30 13.84
N SER A 95 -0.73 2.41 14.66
CA SER A 95 -0.52 1.00 14.30
C SER A 95 -1.78 0.26 13.83
N GLU A 96 -2.96 0.64 14.33
CA GLU A 96 -4.22 0.05 13.87
C GLU A 96 -4.57 0.53 12.45
N LEU A 97 -4.42 1.82 12.18
CA LEU A 97 -4.66 2.35 10.84
C LEU A 97 -3.65 1.83 9.82
N LEU A 98 -2.37 1.67 10.20
CA LEU A 98 -1.37 1.04 9.33
C LEU A 98 -1.79 -0.37 8.93
N ALA A 99 -2.21 -1.19 9.90
CA ALA A 99 -2.72 -2.53 9.64
C ALA A 99 -3.95 -2.50 8.72
N ALA A 100 -4.87 -1.57 8.95
CA ALA A 100 -6.07 -1.42 8.13
C ALA A 100 -5.73 -1.06 6.68
N VAL A 101 -4.79 -0.14 6.46
CA VAL A 101 -4.36 0.29 5.12
C VAL A 101 -3.68 -0.86 4.38
N TRP A 102 -2.76 -1.58 5.02
CA TRP A 102 -2.09 -2.74 4.42
C TRP A 102 -3.06 -3.84 4.03
N LEU A 103 -3.90 -4.28 4.96
CA LEU A 103 -4.84 -5.38 4.72
C LEU A 103 -5.90 -5.00 3.69
N TYR A 104 -6.45 -3.78 3.77
CA TYR A 104 -7.45 -3.34 2.80
C TYR A 104 -6.88 -3.28 1.38
N SER A 105 -5.68 -2.74 1.23
CA SER A 105 -5.00 -2.64 -0.06
C SER A 105 -4.72 -4.03 -0.65
N PHE A 106 -4.18 -4.93 0.17
CA PHE A 106 -3.91 -6.31 -0.20
C PHE A 106 -5.16 -7.07 -0.65
N ILE A 107 -6.23 -7.04 0.15
CA ILE A 107 -7.48 -7.74 -0.17
C ILE A 107 -8.14 -7.15 -1.41
N THR A 108 -8.07 -5.82 -1.58
CA THR A 108 -8.65 -5.15 -2.74
C THR A 108 -7.94 -5.56 -4.03
N ASP A 109 -6.61 -5.65 -4.02
CA ASP A 109 -5.84 -6.11 -5.18
C ASP A 109 -6.21 -7.56 -5.53
N ILE A 110 -6.33 -8.46 -4.54
CA ILE A 110 -6.83 -9.83 -4.79
C ILE A 110 -8.23 -9.83 -5.39
N LEU A 111 -9.14 -9.01 -4.88
CA LEU A 111 -10.54 -8.97 -5.34
C LEU A 111 -10.69 -8.34 -6.72
N ASN A 112 -9.75 -7.50 -7.15
CA ASN A 112 -9.74 -6.90 -8.48
C ASN A 112 -9.26 -7.91 -9.53
N ASP A 113 -8.28 -8.75 -9.21
CA ASP A 113 -7.80 -9.82 -10.11
C ASP A 113 -8.70 -11.08 -10.03
N LEU A 114 -9.23 -11.36 -8.84
CA LEU A 114 -10.11 -12.48 -8.45
C LEU A 114 -9.87 -13.79 -9.22
N PRO A 115 -8.79 -14.52 -8.86
CA PRO A 115 -8.54 -15.88 -9.35
C PRO A 115 -9.76 -16.80 -9.23
N GLU A 116 -9.91 -17.72 -10.18
CA GLU A 116 -11.12 -18.55 -10.27
C GLU A 116 -11.33 -19.47 -9.06
N ASN A 117 -10.24 -20.03 -8.54
CA ASN A 117 -10.23 -20.89 -7.36
C ASN A 117 -10.59 -20.14 -6.06
N LEU A 118 -10.43 -18.81 -6.04
CA LEU A 118 -10.82 -17.97 -4.91
C LEU A 118 -12.30 -17.55 -4.97
N ARG A 119 -13.05 -17.96 -5.99
CA ARG A 119 -14.51 -17.78 -6.03
C ARG A 119 -15.20 -18.68 -4.99
N GLY A 120 -16.43 -18.33 -4.62
CA GLY A 120 -17.20 -19.10 -3.63
C GLY A 120 -16.81 -18.75 -2.19
N ASN A 121 -16.31 -19.72 -1.42
CA ASN A 121 -16.08 -19.55 0.02
C ASN A 121 -14.94 -18.58 0.33
N SER A 122 -13.81 -18.71 -0.36
CA SER A 122 -12.66 -17.81 -0.27
C SER A 122 -13.07 -16.34 -0.50
N PHE A 123 -13.88 -16.09 -1.53
CA PHE A 123 -14.43 -14.75 -1.82
C PHE A 123 -15.28 -14.21 -0.66
N ARG A 124 -16.11 -15.05 -0.03
CA ARG A 124 -16.93 -14.64 1.13
C ARG A 124 -16.05 -14.20 2.29
N TRP A 125 -14.99 -14.95 2.58
CA TRP A 125 -14.01 -14.57 3.60
C TRP A 125 -13.30 -13.26 3.25
N LEU A 126 -12.79 -13.10 2.03
CA LEU A 126 -12.15 -11.86 1.57
C LEU A 126 -13.08 -10.64 1.76
N ARG A 127 -14.35 -10.76 1.36
CA ARG A 127 -15.34 -9.68 1.53
C ARG A 127 -15.70 -9.43 2.99
N ALA A 128 -15.83 -10.48 3.81
CA ALA A 128 -16.10 -10.36 5.23
C ALA A 128 -15.00 -9.58 5.95
N VAL A 129 -13.74 -9.92 5.69
CA VAL A 129 -12.56 -9.23 6.25
C VAL A 129 -12.48 -7.80 5.73
N GLN A 130 -12.63 -7.60 4.41
CA GLN A 130 -12.62 -6.26 3.80
C GLN A 130 -13.68 -5.35 4.44
N HIS A 131 -14.89 -5.87 4.69
CA HIS A 131 -15.96 -5.11 5.33
C HIS A 131 -15.63 -4.76 6.79
N GLY A 132 -15.05 -5.71 7.54
CA GLY A 132 -14.55 -5.47 8.90
C GLY A 132 -13.52 -4.35 8.94
N ILE A 133 -12.57 -4.33 8.02
CA ILE A 133 -11.53 -3.28 7.92
C ILE A 133 -12.14 -1.93 7.51
N LEU A 134 -13.10 -1.93 6.58
CA LEU A 134 -13.71 -0.71 6.06
C LEU A 134 -14.37 0.13 7.16
N SER A 135 -14.86 -0.51 8.22
CA SER A 135 -15.39 0.21 9.40
C SER A 135 -14.34 1.13 10.03
N LYS A 136 -13.10 0.67 10.21
CA LYS A 136 -11.99 1.44 10.78
C LYS A 136 -11.52 2.58 9.86
N LEU A 137 -11.48 2.33 8.55
CA LEU A 137 -11.00 3.29 7.55
C LEU A 137 -11.98 4.44 7.31
N LYS A 138 -13.29 4.15 7.32
CA LYS A 138 -14.35 5.16 7.15
C LYS A 138 -14.28 6.25 8.22
N ASP A 139 -14.02 5.86 9.47
CA ASP A 139 -13.90 6.80 10.60
C ASP A 139 -12.76 7.83 10.41
N LYS A 140 -11.82 7.56 9.50
CA LYS A 140 -10.68 8.41 9.18
C LYS A 140 -10.71 9.00 7.78
N ASN A 141 -11.83 8.83 7.05
CA ASN A 141 -11.98 9.28 5.66
C ASN A 141 -10.87 8.74 4.73
N MET A 142 -10.42 7.51 4.98
CA MET A 142 -9.40 6.82 4.18
C MET A 142 -10.07 5.85 3.21
N LEU A 143 -10.54 6.36 2.08
CA LEU A 143 -11.25 5.60 1.07
C LEU A 143 -10.59 5.79 -0.29
N TRP A 144 -10.20 4.67 -0.90
CA TRP A 144 -9.75 4.66 -2.29
C TRP A 144 -10.92 4.88 -3.22
N HIS A 145 -10.66 5.52 -4.35
CA HIS A 145 -11.66 5.67 -5.39
C HIS A 145 -12.01 4.30 -5.98
N HIS A 146 -13.29 4.03 -6.21
CA HIS A 146 -13.79 2.72 -6.65
C HIS A 146 -13.21 2.23 -7.99
N SER A 147 -12.66 3.12 -8.82
CA SER A 147 -12.04 2.77 -10.11
C SER A 147 -10.55 2.39 -9.99
N MET A 148 -9.96 2.43 -8.80
CA MET A 148 -8.57 2.09 -8.57
C MET A 148 -8.40 0.57 -8.58
N ARG A 149 -7.71 0.06 -9.60
CA ARG A 149 -7.52 -1.37 -9.83
C ARG A 149 -6.37 -1.99 -9.05
N ARG A 150 -5.38 -1.18 -8.69
CA ARG A 150 -4.17 -1.60 -7.99
C ARG A 150 -3.86 -0.62 -6.88
N LEU A 151 -3.67 -1.11 -5.66
CA LEU A 151 -3.43 -0.31 -4.47
C LEU A 151 -2.03 -0.51 -3.91
N LEU A 152 -1.35 -1.60 -4.24
CA LEU A 152 0.02 -1.87 -3.83
C LEU A 152 1.00 -1.82 -5.03
N PRO A 153 2.25 -1.38 -4.81
CA PRO A 153 3.24 -1.28 -5.88
C PRO A 153 3.57 -2.65 -6.48
N GLU A 154 3.53 -3.70 -5.67
CA GLU A 154 3.77 -5.06 -6.11
C GLU A 154 2.86 -6.05 -5.36
N PHE A 155 2.60 -7.19 -5.99
CA PHE A 155 1.80 -8.27 -5.43
C PHE A 155 2.55 -9.58 -5.63
N TYR A 156 2.98 -10.20 -4.53
CA TYR A 156 3.96 -11.28 -4.56
C TYR A 156 3.37 -12.69 -4.69
N PHE A 157 2.05 -12.83 -4.81
CA PHE A 157 1.38 -14.14 -4.84
C PHE A 157 0.69 -14.45 -6.17
N SER A 158 1.29 -14.07 -7.30
CA SER A 158 0.68 -14.24 -8.63
C SER A 158 0.20 -15.67 -8.91
N TYR A 159 1.07 -16.67 -8.76
CA TYR A 159 0.73 -18.07 -9.05
C TYR A 159 0.25 -18.85 -7.85
N VAL A 160 0.78 -18.54 -6.66
CA VAL A 160 0.42 -19.25 -5.42
C VAL A 160 -1.06 -19.11 -5.12
N LEU A 161 -1.67 -17.97 -5.46
CA LEU A 161 -3.09 -17.79 -5.23
C LEU A 161 -3.98 -18.68 -6.08
N ASP A 162 -3.55 -19.13 -7.27
CA ASP A 162 -4.36 -20.00 -8.13
C ASP A 162 -4.53 -21.42 -7.54
N ASP A 163 -3.58 -21.84 -6.70
CA ASP A 163 -3.56 -23.15 -6.06
C ASP A 163 -4.03 -23.13 -4.59
N LEU A 164 -4.28 -21.95 -4.03
CA LEU A 164 -4.55 -21.78 -2.60
C LEU A 164 -6.05 -21.80 -2.28
N GLU A 165 -6.44 -22.56 -1.26
CA GLU A 165 -7.78 -22.47 -0.66
C GLU A 165 -7.73 -21.60 0.61
N ILE A 166 -8.54 -20.54 0.67
CA ILE A 166 -8.67 -19.70 1.86
C ILE A 166 -9.69 -20.36 2.81
N LYS A 167 -9.17 -20.99 3.87
CA LYS A 167 -9.97 -21.74 4.85
C LYS A 167 -10.57 -20.87 5.95
N GLY A 168 -10.13 -19.62 6.08
CA GLY A 168 -10.60 -18.68 7.08
C GLY A 168 -9.91 -17.33 6.98
N TYR A 169 -10.32 -16.38 7.82
CA TYR A 169 -9.74 -15.04 7.81
C TYR A 169 -8.28 -15.00 8.32
N ASP A 170 -7.85 -15.97 9.12
CA ASP A 170 -6.47 -16.08 9.59
C ASP A 170 -5.48 -16.17 8.41
N SER A 171 -5.78 -17.00 7.41
CA SER A 171 -4.95 -17.14 6.20
C SER A 171 -4.87 -15.85 5.40
N ILE A 172 -5.96 -15.07 5.34
CA ILE A 172 -5.97 -13.77 4.65
C ILE A 172 -5.03 -12.79 5.35
N ILE A 173 -5.09 -12.75 6.69
CA ILE A 173 -4.25 -11.85 7.49
C ILE A 173 -2.79 -12.27 7.39
N GLU A 174 -2.47 -13.56 7.44
CA GLU A 174 -1.11 -14.06 7.30
C GLU A 174 -0.50 -13.70 5.94
N LEU A 175 -1.22 -13.94 4.84
CA LEU A 175 -0.78 -13.55 3.51
C LEU A 175 -0.60 -12.02 3.40
N GLY A 176 -1.53 -11.24 3.98
CA GLY A 176 -1.42 -9.79 4.02
C GLY A 176 -0.18 -9.29 4.76
N VAL A 177 0.18 -9.91 5.89
CA VAL A 177 1.42 -9.62 6.64
C VAL A 177 2.65 -9.93 5.78
N ILE A 178 2.68 -11.10 5.13
CA ILE A 178 3.82 -11.50 4.29
C ILE A 178 3.98 -10.53 3.11
N ASN A 179 2.89 -10.16 2.43
CA ASN A 179 2.94 -9.23 1.30
C ASN A 179 3.41 -7.83 1.74
N ALA A 180 2.87 -7.31 2.85
CA ALA A 180 3.28 -6.03 3.40
C ALA A 180 4.77 -6.01 3.79
N LYS A 181 5.27 -7.11 4.38
CA LYS A 181 6.68 -7.30 4.69
C LYS A 181 7.55 -7.23 3.43
N LEU A 182 7.19 -7.96 2.38
CA LEU A 182 7.93 -7.98 1.13
C LEU A 182 7.99 -6.59 0.49
N ILE A 183 6.85 -5.88 0.45
CA ILE A 183 6.82 -4.49 -0.05
C ILE A 183 7.73 -3.59 0.78
N LYS A 184 7.63 -3.62 2.12
CA LYS A 184 8.48 -2.79 2.99
C LYS A 184 9.98 -3.11 2.84
N ASN A 185 10.30 -4.37 2.52
CA ASN A 185 11.67 -4.81 2.29
C ASN A 185 12.23 -4.35 0.94
N HIS A 186 11.41 -4.26 -0.11
CA HIS A 186 11.88 -3.92 -1.45
C HIS A 186 11.63 -2.47 -1.86
N TYR A 187 10.68 -1.79 -1.25
CA TYR A 187 10.31 -0.42 -1.62
C TYR A 187 10.58 0.58 -0.49
N VAL A 188 10.81 1.82 -0.89
CA VAL A 188 10.82 3.00 -0.01
C VAL A 188 9.76 4.00 -0.49
N ILE A 189 9.03 4.59 0.46
CA ILE A 189 8.12 5.69 0.16
C ILE A 189 8.93 6.98 0.19
N VAL A 190 8.80 7.77 -0.86
CA VAL A 190 9.40 9.11 -0.94
C VAL A 190 8.33 10.17 -1.09
N LEU A 191 8.62 11.38 -0.63
CA LEU A 191 7.88 12.60 -0.92
C LEU A 191 8.77 13.53 -1.73
N TYR A 192 8.39 13.79 -2.97
CA TYR A 192 8.99 14.83 -3.79
C TYR A 192 8.43 16.19 -3.41
N ASN A 193 9.32 17.18 -3.31
CA ASN A 193 8.94 18.56 -3.04
C ASN A 193 9.91 19.51 -3.74
N SER A 194 9.53 19.96 -4.93
CA SER A 194 10.34 20.93 -5.68
C SER A 194 10.25 22.33 -5.07
N TYR A 195 11.37 23.05 -5.03
CA TYR A 195 11.43 24.46 -4.67
C TYR A 195 12.05 25.30 -5.79
N ARG A 196 12.02 26.62 -5.63
CA ARG A 196 12.63 27.59 -6.55
C ARG A 196 13.73 28.35 -5.84
N GLU A 197 14.79 28.71 -6.53
CA GLU A 197 15.80 29.60 -5.95
C GLU A 197 15.17 30.96 -5.59
N GLY A 198 15.44 31.43 -4.37
CA GLY A 198 14.98 32.73 -3.88
C GLY A 198 13.55 32.77 -3.29
N LYS A 199 12.91 31.62 -3.06
CA LYS A 199 11.62 31.51 -2.32
C LYS A 199 11.61 30.33 -1.35
#